data_AF-A0A7L2ST06-F1
#
_entry.id   AF-A0A7L2ST06-F1
#
_cell.length_a   1.000
_cell.length_b   1.000
_cell.length_c   1.000
_cell.angle_alpha   90.00
_cell.angle_beta   90.00
_cell.angle_gamma   90.00
#
_symmetry.space_group_name_H-M   'P 1'
#
loop_
_entity.id
_entity.type
_entity.pdbx_description
1 polymer ?
#
loop_
_entity_poly.entity_id
_entity_poly.type
_entity_poly.pdbx_seq_one_letter_code
_entity_poly.pdbx_strand_id
1 'polypeptide(L)'
;YKDAQQCVRRCPSGVKADASFVPVWKYPDEFGVCQLCPTNCTHSCTIRDEDGCPVDQKPSQVTSIIAGVVGALLVIVLLLITVICVKRRRQQERKHTMRRLLQETELVEPLTPSGALPNQAQMRILKETELKKVKVLGSGAFGTVYKGIWIPDGESVKIPVAIKV
;
A
#
# COMPACT_ATOMS: atom_id res chain seq x y z
N TYR A 1 -24.54 55.95 -23.24
CA TYR A 1 -25.16 55.10 -22.20
C TYR A 1 -25.22 55.87 -20.89
N LYS A 2 -26.25 55.63 -20.10
CA LYS A 2 -26.40 56.25 -18.77
C LYS A 2 -25.87 55.29 -17.72
N ASP A 3 -24.80 55.67 -17.03
CA ASP A 3 -24.29 54.94 -15.87
C ASP A 3 -24.55 55.78 -14.61
N ALA A 4 -25.54 55.37 -13.81
CA ALA A 4 -26.08 56.16 -12.70
C ALA A 4 -26.45 57.59 -13.11
N GLN A 5 -25.69 58.61 -12.68
CA GLN A 5 -25.91 60.03 -13.00
C GLN A 5 -24.98 60.57 -14.09
N GLN A 6 -24.09 59.74 -14.66
CA GLN A 6 -23.12 60.16 -15.66
C GLN A 6 -23.41 59.54 -17.04
N CYS A 7 -23.19 60.33 -18.09
CA CYS A 7 -23.27 59.85 -19.46
C CYS A 7 -21.89 59.32 -19.90
N VAL A 8 -21.82 58.04 -20.25
CA VAL A 8 -20.60 57.37 -20.69
C VAL A 8 -20.70 56.91 -22.15
N ARG A 9 -19.55 56.89 -22.85
CA ARG A 9 -19.45 56.44 -24.25
C ARG A 9 -19.73 54.93 -24.40
N ARG A 10 -19.35 54.13 -23.40
CA ARG A 10 -19.59 52.68 -23.31
C ARG A 10 -19.77 52.31 -21.83
N CYS A 11 -20.62 51.31 -21.54
CA CYS A 11 -20.74 50.82 -20.17
C CYS A 11 -19.41 50.22 -19.67
N PRO A 12 -19.05 50.42 -18.39
CA PRO A 12 -17.79 49.93 -17.84
C PRO A 12 -17.74 48.40 -17.82
N SER A 13 -16.65 47.85 -18.34
CA SER A 13 -16.42 46.41 -18.47
C SER A 13 -14.98 46.09 -18.09
N GLY A 14 -14.77 45.38 -16.99
CA GLY A 14 -13.42 44.97 -16.56
C GLY A 14 -12.58 46.12 -15.99
N VAL A 15 -13.21 47.24 -15.64
CA VAL A 15 -12.54 48.41 -15.04
C VAL A 15 -12.58 48.27 -13.52
N LYS A 16 -11.45 48.53 -12.85
CA LYS A 16 -11.40 48.60 -11.39
C LYS A 16 -11.94 49.96 -10.95
N ALA A 17 -13.04 49.98 -10.20
CA ALA A 17 -13.53 51.20 -9.58
C ALA A 17 -12.64 51.54 -8.37
N ASP A 18 -12.31 52.82 -8.20
CA ASP A 18 -11.31 53.32 -7.25
C ASP A 18 -11.44 52.69 -5.85
N ALA A 19 -10.34 52.06 -5.40
CA ALA A 19 -10.15 51.31 -4.15
C ALA A 19 -10.80 49.91 -4.03
N SER A 20 -11.57 49.44 -5.01
CA SER A 20 -12.12 48.07 -4.99
C SER A 20 -11.25 47.09 -5.79
N PHE A 21 -10.86 45.96 -5.19
CA PHE A 21 -10.10 44.90 -5.86
C PHE A 21 -10.91 44.12 -6.92
N VAL A 22 -12.23 44.31 -6.97
CA VAL A 22 -13.15 43.57 -7.83
C VAL A 22 -13.43 44.37 -9.12
N PRO A 23 -13.21 43.77 -10.31
CA PRO A 23 -13.55 44.42 -11.58
C PRO A 23 -15.07 44.53 -11.75
N VAL A 24 -15.55 45.70 -12.18
CA VAL A 24 -16.98 45.94 -12.41
C VAL A 24 -17.34 45.62 -13.87
N TRP A 25 -18.43 44.87 -14.05
CA TRP A 25 -18.96 44.50 -15.36
C TRP A 25 -20.40 44.99 -15.48
N LYS A 26 -20.64 45.88 -16.45
CA LYS A 26 -21.97 46.39 -16.80
C LYS A 26 -22.23 46.26 -18.30
N TYR A 27 -23.48 45.99 -18.64
CA TYR A 27 -23.98 45.93 -20.02
C TYR A 27 -25.12 46.95 -20.21
N PRO A 28 -25.33 47.50 -21.41
CA PRO A 28 -26.45 48.40 -21.67
C PRO A 28 -27.76 47.62 -21.86
N ASP A 29 -28.85 48.09 -21.24
CA ASP A 29 -30.20 47.60 -21.52
C ASP A 29 -30.79 48.21 -22.82
N GLU A 30 -32.00 47.80 -23.19
CA GLU A 30 -32.73 48.29 -24.38
C GLU A 30 -32.90 49.82 -24.39
N PHE A 31 -32.87 50.46 -23.22
CA PHE A 31 -32.97 51.92 -23.06
C PHE A 31 -31.60 52.62 -22.97
N GLY A 32 -30.50 51.86 -23.13
CA GLY A 32 -29.15 52.36 -23.05
C GLY A 32 -28.68 52.73 -21.63
N VAL A 33 -29.33 52.21 -20.60
CA VAL A 33 -28.94 52.33 -19.19
C VAL A 33 -28.03 51.15 -18.83
N CYS A 34 -26.91 51.44 -18.16
CA CYS A 34 -25.95 50.40 -17.79
C CYS A 34 -26.43 49.60 -16.58
N GLN A 35 -26.69 48.31 -16.76
CA GLN A 35 -27.06 47.35 -15.73
C GLN A 35 -25.84 46.53 -15.28
N LEU A 36 -25.81 46.10 -14.01
CA LEU A 36 -24.78 45.20 -13.51
C LEU A 36 -24.95 43.80 -14.11
N CYS A 37 -23.84 43.17 -14.51
CA CYS A 37 -23.86 41.75 -14.85
C CYS A 37 -24.23 40.92 -13.60
N PRO A 38 -25.02 39.84 -13.76
CA PRO A 38 -25.46 39.00 -12.64
C PRO A 38 -24.34 38.17 -11.99
N THR A 39 -23.24 37.94 -12.71
CA THR A 39 -22.11 37.13 -12.26
C THR A 39 -21.02 38.00 -11.61
N ASN A 40 -20.66 37.68 -10.36
CA ASN A 40 -19.54 38.30 -9.64
C ASN A 40 -18.23 37.52 -9.91
N CYS A 41 -17.48 37.92 -10.94
CA CYS A 41 -16.16 37.35 -11.23
C CYS A 41 -15.04 38.07 -10.45
N THR A 42 -14.36 37.35 -9.56
CA THR A 42 -13.18 37.87 -8.82
C THR A 42 -11.87 37.74 -9.60
N HIS A 43 -11.77 36.81 -10.55
CA HIS A 43 -10.56 36.60 -11.36
C HIS A 43 -10.87 36.27 -12.82
N SER A 44 -10.21 37.02 -13.73
CA SER A 44 -10.05 36.80 -15.19
C SER A 44 -10.99 35.79 -15.85
N CYS A 45 -12.25 36.19 -16.05
CA CYS A 45 -13.19 35.46 -16.89
C CYS A 45 -12.76 35.67 -18.36
N THR A 46 -12.24 34.63 -19.02
CA THR A 46 -11.64 34.68 -20.37
C THR A 46 -12.68 34.66 -21.49
N ILE A 47 -13.90 34.20 -21.19
CA ILE A 47 -15.02 34.09 -22.12
C ILE A 47 -16.10 35.10 -21.71
N ARG A 48 -16.59 35.86 -22.68
CA ARG A 48 -17.63 36.88 -22.52
C ARG A 48 -18.84 36.52 -23.38
N ASP A 49 -20.02 36.83 -22.89
CA ASP A 49 -21.28 36.72 -23.63
C ASP A 49 -21.41 37.82 -24.70
N GLU A 50 -22.44 37.78 -25.54
CA GLU A 50 -22.68 38.79 -26.59
C GLU A 50 -22.81 40.21 -26.02
N ASP A 51 -23.38 40.34 -24.83
CA ASP A 51 -23.51 41.60 -24.09
C ASP A 51 -22.20 42.03 -23.38
N GLY A 52 -21.14 41.21 -23.48
CA GLY A 52 -19.84 41.47 -22.87
C GLY A 52 -19.77 41.13 -21.38
N CYS A 53 -20.76 40.45 -20.80
CA CYS A 53 -20.69 39.92 -19.43
C CYS A 53 -19.80 38.68 -19.35
N PRO A 54 -19.10 38.44 -18.23
CA PRO A 54 -18.32 37.22 -18.06
C PRO A 54 -19.23 36.00 -17.87
N VAL A 55 -18.91 34.90 -18.55
CA VAL A 55 -19.67 33.63 -18.43
C VAL A 55 -19.05 32.76 -17.35
N ASP A 56 -19.87 32.27 -16.42
CA ASP A 56 -19.47 31.24 -15.45
C ASP A 56 -19.12 29.95 -16.19
N GLN A 57 -17.83 29.66 -16.33
CA GLN A 57 -17.35 28.37 -16.83
C GLN A 57 -17.55 27.32 -15.74
N LYS A 58 -18.78 26.82 -15.61
CA LYS A 58 -19.00 25.57 -14.88
C LYS A 58 -18.21 24.49 -15.61
N PRO A 59 -17.30 23.74 -14.94
CA PRO A 59 -16.49 22.73 -15.61
C PRO A 59 -17.44 21.79 -16.34
N SER A 60 -17.31 21.72 -17.67
CA SER A 60 -18.14 20.85 -18.49
C SER A 60 -18.02 19.42 -17.97
N GLN A 61 -19.14 18.69 -17.96
CA GLN A 61 -19.20 17.29 -17.51
C GLN A 61 -18.10 16.44 -18.19
N VAL A 62 -17.75 16.79 -19.43
CA VAL A 62 -16.69 16.16 -20.23
C VAL A 62 -15.30 16.32 -19.58
N THR A 63 -14.96 17.52 -19.09
CA THR A 63 -13.64 17.79 -18.49
C THR A 63 -13.46 17.05 -17.17
N SER A 64 -14.54 16.87 -16.40
CA SER A 64 -14.53 16.10 -15.16
C SER A 64 -14.35 14.60 -15.41
N ILE A 65 -15.01 14.05 -16.44
CA ILE A 65 -14.87 12.63 -16.84
C ILE A 65 -13.43 12.34 -17.28
N ILE A 66 -12.86 13.20 -18.14
CA ILE A 66 -11.48 13.02 -18.64
C ILE A 66 -10.48 13.03 -17.48
N ALA A 67 -10.61 13.98 -16.55
CA ALA A 67 -9.75 14.04 -15.37
C ALA A 67 -9.83 12.77 -14.50
N GLY A 68 -11.04 12.24 -14.31
CA GLY A 68 -11.26 10.99 -13.56
C GLY A 68 -10.62 9.77 -14.22
N VAL A 69 -10.77 9.63 -15.53
CA VAL A 69 -10.20 8.49 -16.29
C VAL A 69 -8.66 8.53 -16.26
N VAL A 70 -8.07 9.70 -16.49
CA VAL A 70 -6.60 9.87 -16.45
C VAL A 70 -6.06 9.61 -15.04
N GLY A 71 -6.74 10.09 -14.01
CA GLY A 71 -6.38 9.82 -12.61
C GLY A 71 -6.42 8.33 -12.27
N ALA A 72 -7.48 7.62 -12.66
CA ALA A 72 -7.62 6.19 -12.43
C ALA A 72 -6.52 5.38 -13.17
N LEU A 73 -6.25 5.73 -14.43
CA LEU A 73 -5.17 5.11 -15.22
C LEU A 73 -3.80 5.29 -14.55
N LEU A 74 -3.49 6.50 -14.07
CA LEU A 74 -2.23 6.76 -13.37
C LEU A 74 -2.09 5.91 -12.10
N VAL A 75 -3.15 5.79 -11.29
CA VAL A 75 -3.14 4.96 -10.08
C VAL A 75 -2.88 3.49 -10.42
N ILE A 76 -3.54 2.96 -11.46
CA ILE A 76 -3.35 1.57 -11.90
C ILE A 76 -1.90 1.34 -12.34
N VAL A 77 -1.33 2.26 -13.13
CA VAL A 77 0.06 2.17 -13.59
C VAL A 77 1.04 2.20 -12.41
N LEU A 78 0.84 3.10 -11.44
CA LEU A 78 1.68 3.17 -10.24
C LEU A 78 1.60 1.89 -9.40
N LEU A 79 0.41 1.30 -9.26
CA LEU A 79 0.24 0.02 -8.56
C LEU A 79 0.98 -1.11 -9.27
N LEU A 80 0.86 -1.21 -10.59
CA LEU A 80 1.56 -2.21 -11.39
C LEU A 80 3.09 -2.08 -11.26
N ILE A 81 3.62 -0.86 -11.38
CA ILE A 81 5.05 -0.59 -11.19
C ILE A 81 5.48 -1.01 -9.79
N THR A 82 4.72 -0.65 -8.76
CA THR A 82 5.02 -0.98 -7.36
C THR A 82 5.08 -2.50 -7.17
N VAL A 83 4.10 -3.25 -7.67
CA VAL A 83 4.06 -4.71 -7.59
C VAL A 83 5.25 -5.35 -8.31
N ILE A 84 5.57 -4.87 -9.52
CA ILE A 84 6.73 -5.36 -10.28
C ILE A 84 8.03 -5.08 -9.52
N CYS A 85 8.22 -3.87 -9.01
CA CYS A 85 9.39 -3.48 -8.23
C CYS A 85 9.54 -4.35 -6.97
N VAL A 86 8.48 -4.57 -6.21
CA VAL A 86 8.51 -5.43 -5.02
C VAL A 86 8.84 -6.88 -5.39
N LYS A 87 8.23 -7.42 -6.46
CA LYS A 87 8.57 -8.78 -6.93
C LYS A 87 10.03 -8.89 -7.35
N ARG A 88 10.55 -7.93 -8.11
CA ARG A 88 11.96 -7.91 -8.56
C ARG A 88 12.91 -7.79 -7.38
N ARG A 89 12.64 -6.91 -6.42
CA ARG A 89 13.41 -6.79 -5.17
C ARG A 89 13.40 -8.10 -4.39
N ARG A 90 12.22 -8.69 -4.13
CA ARG A 90 12.10 -9.98 -3.45
C ARG A 90 12.84 -11.10 -4.18
N GLN A 91 12.80 -11.11 -5.51
CA GLN A 91 13.52 -12.10 -6.30
C GLN A 91 15.04 -11.90 -6.20
N GLN A 92 15.52 -10.65 -6.19
CA GLN A 92 16.94 -10.35 -5.96
C GLN A 92 17.38 -10.74 -4.55
N GLU A 93 16.63 -10.36 -3.51
CA GLU A 93 16.89 -10.78 -2.13
C GLU A 93 16.96 -12.30 -2.01
N ARG A 94 15.99 -13.03 -2.58
CA ARG A 94 16.02 -14.51 -2.62
C ARG A 94 17.26 -15.05 -3.33
N LYS A 95 17.67 -14.45 -4.45
CA LYS A 95 18.90 -14.85 -5.15
C LYS A 95 20.15 -14.63 -4.29
N HIS A 96 20.21 -13.55 -3.52
CA HIS A 96 21.34 -13.26 -2.63
C HIS A 96 21.35 -14.13 -1.36
N THR A 97 20.21 -14.33 -0.71
CA THR A 97 20.08 -15.24 0.45
C THR A 97 20.41 -16.67 0.05
N MET A 98 19.92 -17.14 -1.10
CA MET A 98 20.20 -18.50 -1.57
C MET A 98 21.67 -18.72 -1.90
N ARG A 99 22.38 -17.71 -2.44
CA ARG A 99 23.83 -17.78 -2.64
C ARG A 99 24.61 -17.86 -1.33
N ARG A 100 24.20 -17.11 -0.30
CA ARG A 100 24.82 -17.17 1.04
C ARG A 100 24.60 -18.53 1.70
N LEU A 101 23.39 -19.08 1.62
CA LEU A 101 23.11 -20.42 2.11
C LEU A 101 23.95 -21.47 1.38
N LEU A 102 24.06 -21.40 0.05
CA LEU A 102 24.91 -22.30 -0.73
C LEU A 102 26.39 -22.23 -0.32
N GLN A 103 26.91 -21.03 -0.08
CA GLN A 103 28.30 -20.83 0.32
C GLN A 103 28.59 -21.30 1.76
N GLU A 104 27.63 -21.17 2.68
CA GLU A 104 27.69 -21.79 4.02
C GLU A 104 27.66 -23.33 3.92
N THR A 105 26.81 -23.91 3.07
CA THR A 105 26.78 -25.37 2.84
C THR A 105 28.00 -25.91 2.08
N GLU A 106 28.76 -25.09 1.36
CA GLU A 106 30.06 -25.53 0.81
C GLU A 106 31.18 -25.49 1.85
N LEU A 107 31.14 -24.57 2.82
CA LEU A 107 32.17 -24.48 3.86
C LEU A 107 31.97 -25.50 5.00
N VAL A 108 30.74 -26.00 5.16
CA VAL A 108 30.43 -27.19 5.96
C VAL A 108 30.08 -28.29 4.97
N GLU A 109 31.11 -28.89 4.40
CA GLU A 109 31.01 -30.05 3.51
C GLU A 109 29.94 -31.01 4.05
N PRO A 110 28.79 -31.18 3.36
CA PRO A 110 27.72 -32.00 3.89
C PRO A 110 28.24 -33.43 3.87
N LEU A 111 28.33 -34.05 5.03
CA LEU A 111 28.42 -35.50 5.18
C LEU A 111 27.12 -36.13 4.64
N THR A 112 26.89 -36.07 3.32
CA THR A 112 26.03 -36.96 2.52
C THR A 112 25.99 -36.50 1.06
N PRO A 113 26.84 -37.04 0.17
CA PRO A 113 26.76 -36.83 -1.29
C PRO A 113 25.62 -37.63 -1.98
N SER A 114 24.64 -38.16 -1.23
CA SER A 114 23.76 -39.25 -1.70
C SER A 114 22.30 -38.86 -1.98
N GLY A 115 21.93 -37.57 -1.96
CA GLY A 115 20.56 -37.16 -2.33
C GLY A 115 19.46 -37.73 -1.44
N ALA A 116 19.79 -38.09 -0.19
CA ALA A 116 18.80 -38.57 0.78
C ALA A 116 17.86 -37.42 1.17
N LEU A 117 16.55 -37.70 1.19
CA LEU A 117 15.55 -36.77 1.72
C LEU A 117 15.95 -36.35 3.15
N PRO A 118 15.70 -35.08 3.54
CA PRO A 118 16.06 -34.58 4.87
C PRO A 118 15.51 -35.51 5.95
N ASN A 119 16.30 -35.75 6.99
CA ASN A 119 15.89 -36.63 8.08
C ASN A 119 14.56 -36.10 8.65
N GLN A 120 13.56 -36.98 8.73
CA GLN A 120 12.29 -36.69 9.41
C GLN A 120 12.33 -37.16 10.88
N ALA A 121 13.52 -37.50 11.38
CA ALA A 121 13.70 -37.98 12.72
C ALA A 121 13.68 -36.80 13.69
N GLN A 122 12.52 -36.56 14.31
CA GLN A 122 12.41 -35.57 15.36
C GLN A 122 13.02 -36.12 16.65
N MET A 123 14.09 -35.48 17.12
CA MET A 123 14.61 -35.75 18.46
C MET A 123 13.65 -35.14 19.48
N ARG A 124 13.04 -35.98 20.33
CA ARG A 124 12.23 -35.53 21.47
C ARG A 124 13.06 -35.60 22.74
N ILE A 125 13.23 -34.46 23.40
CA ILE A 125 13.80 -34.40 24.75
C ILE A 125 12.68 -34.78 25.71
N LEU A 126 12.84 -35.90 26.41
CA LEU A 126 11.90 -36.39 27.42
C LEU A 126 12.29 -35.84 28.79
N LYS A 127 11.30 -35.42 29.58
CA LYS A 127 11.55 -35.02 30.98
C LYS A 127 11.82 -36.27 31.82
N GLU A 128 12.57 -36.11 32.92
CA GLU A 128 12.83 -37.20 33.86
C GLU A 128 11.54 -37.75 34.51
N THR A 129 10.49 -36.93 34.63
CA THR A 129 9.19 -37.31 35.20
C THR A 129 8.36 -38.22 34.29
N GLU A 130 8.58 -38.17 32.98
CA GLU A 130 7.86 -38.97 31.99
C GLU A 130 8.43 -40.40 31.89
N LEU A 131 9.66 -40.64 32.35
CA LEU A 131 10.36 -41.91 32.25
C LEU A 131 10.54 -42.58 33.60
N LYS A 132 9.95 -43.77 33.78
CA LYS A 132 10.13 -44.57 35.00
C LYS A 132 11.00 -45.79 34.74
N LYS A 133 12.12 -45.92 35.47
CA LYS A 133 12.98 -47.11 35.50
C LYS A 133 12.34 -48.16 36.41
N VAL A 134 12.14 -49.39 35.92
CA VAL A 134 11.48 -50.47 36.66
C VAL A 134 12.47 -51.54 37.11
N LYS A 135 13.23 -52.12 36.18
CA LYS A 135 14.16 -53.22 36.47
C LYS A 135 15.39 -53.14 35.58
N VAL A 136 16.56 -53.51 36.10
CA VAL A 136 17.78 -53.68 35.29
C VAL A 136 17.62 -54.89 34.36
N LEU A 137 17.90 -54.70 33.07
CA LEU A 137 17.97 -55.76 32.06
C LEU A 137 19.40 -56.26 31.86
N GLY A 138 20.39 -55.37 31.96
CA GLY A 138 21.80 -55.73 31.87
C GLY A 138 22.72 -54.51 32.00
N SER A 139 23.98 -54.76 32.33
CA SER A 139 25.02 -53.75 32.47
C SER A 139 26.22 -54.11 31.59
N GLY A 140 26.81 -53.12 30.92
CA GLY A 140 27.99 -53.30 30.08
C GLY A 140 28.87 -52.05 30.04
N ALA A 141 29.89 -52.06 29.16
CA ALA A 141 30.86 -50.96 29.04
C ALA A 141 30.23 -49.60 28.67
N PHE A 142 29.07 -49.62 28.02
CA PHE A 142 28.34 -48.43 27.61
C PHE A 142 27.18 -48.06 28.53
N GLY A 143 27.19 -48.54 29.79
CA GLY A 143 26.18 -48.21 30.79
C GLY A 143 25.20 -49.34 31.10
N THR A 144 24.11 -49.01 31.79
CA THR A 144 23.11 -49.98 32.26
C THR A 144 21.79 -49.76 31.55
N VAL A 145 21.22 -50.86 31.04
CA VAL A 145 19.92 -50.87 30.37
C VAL A 145 18.85 -51.28 31.38
N TYR A 146 17.83 -50.46 31.49
CA TYR A 146 16.66 -50.67 32.35
C TYR A 146 15.43 -50.94 31.49
N LYS A 147 14.60 -51.88 31.92
CA LYS A 147 13.18 -51.94 31.53
C LYS A 147 12.50 -50.74 32.18
N GLY A 148 11.87 -49.90 31.37
CA GLY A 148 11.17 -48.72 31.82
C GLY A 148 9.77 -48.61 31.25
N ILE A 149 9.05 -47.61 31.72
CA ILE A 149 7.74 -47.21 31.20
C ILE A 149 7.82 -45.72 30.91
N TRP A 150 7.46 -45.34 29.69
CA TRP A 150 7.27 -43.96 29.29
C TRP A 150 5.78 -43.60 29.42
N ILE A 151 5.52 -42.49 30.11
CA ILE A 151 4.18 -41.93 30.34
C ILE A 151 4.24 -40.47 29.88
N PRO A 152 3.64 -40.13 28.74
CA PRO A 152 3.62 -38.75 28.25
C PRO A 152 2.84 -37.85 29.21
N ASP A 153 3.35 -36.63 29.45
CA ASP A 153 2.61 -35.63 30.23
C ASP A 153 1.24 -35.34 29.57
N GLY A 154 0.15 -35.59 30.31
CA GLY A 154 -1.22 -35.33 29.86
C GLY A 154 -1.94 -36.51 29.19
N GLU A 155 -1.28 -37.64 28.98
CA GLU A 155 -1.89 -38.87 28.47
C GLU A 155 -1.75 -40.02 29.48
N SER A 156 -2.81 -40.80 29.69
CA SER A 156 -2.79 -41.94 30.62
C SER A 156 -2.21 -43.23 30.01
N VAL A 157 -1.54 -43.10 28.86
CA VAL A 157 -0.95 -44.21 28.11
C VAL A 157 0.40 -44.61 28.72
N LYS A 158 0.59 -45.90 28.94
CA LYS A 158 1.85 -46.47 29.47
C LYS A 158 2.55 -47.25 28.36
N ILE A 159 3.68 -46.75 27.91
CA ILE A 159 4.44 -47.34 26.81
C ILE A 159 5.67 -48.06 27.40
N PRO A 160 5.82 -49.38 27.23
CA PRO A 160 7.00 -50.10 27.71
C PRO A 160 8.22 -49.73 26.84
N VAL A 161 9.32 -49.33 27.49
CA VAL A 161 10.53 -48.87 26.82
C VAL A 161 11.78 -49.49 27.44
N ALA A 162 12.90 -49.43 26.72
CA ALA A 162 14.23 -49.71 27.24
C ALA A 162 14.98 -48.39 27.44
N ILE A 163 15.53 -48.16 28.63
CA ILE A 163 16.22 -46.94 29.01
C ILE A 163 17.69 -47.28 29.20
N LYS A 164 18.57 -46.65 28.41
CA LYS A 164 20.02 -46.75 28.58
C LYS A 164 20.52 -45.48 29.26
N VAL A 165 21.23 -45.66 30.36
CA VAL A 165 21.92 -44.59 31.10
C VAL A 165 23.39 -44.65 30.77
#